data_AF-A0A3P5ZG66-F1
#
_entry.id   AF-A0A3P5ZG66-F1
#
_cell.length_a   1.000
_cell.length_b   1.000
_cell.length_c   1.000
_cell.angle_alpha   90.00
_cell.angle_beta   90.00
_cell.angle_gamma   90.00
#
_symmetry.space_group_name_H-M   'P 1'
#
loop_
_entity.id
_entity.type
_entity.pdbx_description
1 polymer ?
#
loop_
_entity_poly.entity_id
_entity_poly.type
_entity_poly.pdbx_seq_one_letter_code
_entity_poly.pdbx_strand_id
1 'polypeptide(L)'
;MALCNFNPILVRFPLQELSKSQEFSSFSFLESPSCFKAKRFGFCTRAKFSETQAGEVKGSYGASVKRKEVKKVGKNEHHLWKKNDSAGSGQKALNLVRMLSGLPNEKEAVYGALNKWVAWETEFPIVAAAKALQILRKRSQWHRVIQVAKWMLSKGQGATMGTYDTLLLAFDMDERADEAESLWNMILHTHTRSIPRRLFARMIALYAHHDLQHKVIEVFADMEELKVRPDEDTARRVARAFRELGQEEKQELILRRYLSEYKYIYFNGERVRVKRYSSEEEG
;
A
#
# COMPACT_ATOMS: atom_id res chain seq x y z
N MET A 1 12.66 39.42 21.55
CA MET A 1 11.64 38.84 20.65
C MET A 1 12.31 38.58 19.31
N ALA A 2 12.69 37.33 19.04
CA ALA A 2 13.34 36.93 17.80
C ALA A 2 12.27 36.49 16.79
N LEU A 3 12.23 37.16 15.63
CA LEU A 3 11.40 36.78 14.50
C LEU A 3 12.14 35.72 13.70
N CYS A 4 11.63 34.49 13.70
CA CYS A 4 12.10 33.43 12.80
C CYS A 4 11.42 33.57 11.44
N ASN A 5 12.22 33.97 10.44
CA ASN A 5 11.89 33.86 9.02
C ASN A 5 11.76 32.39 8.63
N PHE A 6 10.59 32.00 8.11
CA PHE A 6 10.39 30.74 7.42
C PHE A 6 10.77 30.92 5.94
N ASN A 7 11.83 30.23 5.51
CA ASN A 7 12.22 30.10 4.11
C ASN A 7 11.90 28.66 3.68
N PRO A 8 10.97 28.41 2.72
CA PRO A 8 10.71 27.06 2.24
C PRO A 8 11.79 26.65 1.22
N ILE A 9 12.57 25.63 1.59
CA ILE A 9 13.54 25.01 0.69
C ILE A 9 12.77 24.29 -0.43
N LEU A 10 12.88 24.87 -1.63
CA LEU A 10 12.44 24.32 -2.90
C LEU A 10 13.32 23.10 -3.23
N VAL A 11 12.88 21.90 -2.85
CA VAL A 11 13.57 20.66 -3.25
C VAL A 11 13.23 20.39 -4.71
N ARG A 12 14.18 20.73 -5.57
CA ARG A 12 14.16 20.47 -7.02
C ARG A 12 14.36 18.97 -7.24
N PHE A 13 13.40 18.30 -7.87
CA PHE A 13 13.50 16.89 -8.29
C PHE A 13 14.47 16.75 -9.47
N PRO A 14 15.53 15.92 -9.39
CA PRO A 14 16.26 15.48 -10.57
C PRO A 14 15.72 14.12 -11.03
N LEU A 15 14.93 14.11 -12.11
CA LEU A 15 14.44 12.88 -12.79
C LEU A 15 15.00 12.76 -14.21
N GLN A 16 16.27 13.12 -14.43
CA GLN A 16 16.88 13.09 -15.77
C GLN A 16 17.88 11.95 -16.03
N GLU A 17 18.07 11.02 -15.09
CA GLU A 17 19.00 9.88 -15.28
C GLU A 17 18.35 8.51 -15.05
N LEU A 18 17.25 8.23 -15.75
CA LEU A 18 16.71 6.86 -15.86
C LEU A 18 16.55 6.41 -17.31
N SER A 19 17.39 6.89 -18.23
CA SER A 19 17.43 6.37 -19.59
C SER A 19 18.78 6.62 -20.30
N LYS A 20 19.82 5.86 -19.93
CA LYS A 20 20.94 5.61 -20.86
C LYS A 20 21.47 4.19 -20.64
N SER A 21 20.95 3.27 -21.44
CA SER A 21 21.66 2.05 -21.82
C SER A 21 22.67 2.43 -22.90
N GLN A 22 23.97 2.39 -22.58
CA GLN A 22 25.05 2.42 -23.55
C GLN A 22 26.20 1.56 -23.02
N GLU A 23 26.60 0.56 -23.80
CA GLU A 23 27.63 -0.44 -23.49
C GLU A 23 28.97 0.22 -23.16
N PHE A 24 29.66 -0.29 -22.13
CA PHE A 24 31.11 -0.34 -22.09
C PHE A 24 31.57 -1.61 -21.39
N SER A 25 32.31 -2.41 -22.15
CA SER A 25 33.16 -3.50 -21.71
C SER A 25 34.25 -3.01 -20.75
N SER A 26 34.55 -3.89 -19.78
CA SER A 26 35.81 -3.99 -19.02
C SER A 26 36.28 -2.76 -18.24
N PHE A 27 35.96 -2.74 -16.94
CA PHE A 27 36.91 -2.32 -15.91
C PHE A 27 36.73 -3.17 -14.64
N SER A 28 37.86 -3.48 -14.04
CA SER A 28 38.15 -4.53 -13.06
C SER A 28 37.49 -4.37 -11.69
N PHE A 29 37.18 -5.53 -11.12
CA PHE A 29 37.03 -5.89 -9.70
C PHE A 29 37.46 -4.79 -8.71
N LEU A 30 36.48 -4.16 -8.07
CA LEU A 30 36.65 -3.60 -6.72
C LEU A 30 35.45 -4.07 -5.89
N GLU A 31 35.72 -5.03 -5.01
CA GLU A 31 34.83 -5.49 -3.96
C GLU A 31 34.32 -4.28 -3.17
N SER A 32 33.01 -4.06 -3.20
CA SER A 32 32.35 -3.24 -2.20
C SER A 32 32.05 -4.14 -1.00
N PRO A 33 32.44 -3.74 0.23
CA PRO A 33 32.27 -4.57 1.40
C PRO A 33 30.78 -4.70 1.72
N SER A 34 30.27 -5.91 1.58
CA SER A 34 29.01 -6.34 2.17
C SER A 34 29.06 -6.08 3.67
N CYS A 35 28.39 -5.02 4.13
CA CYS A 35 28.20 -4.77 5.55
C CYS A 35 27.08 -5.67 6.08
N PHE A 36 27.32 -6.99 6.10
CA PHE A 36 26.58 -7.91 6.94
C PHE A 36 26.96 -7.61 8.40
N LYS A 37 26.31 -6.61 9.00
CA LYS A 37 26.21 -6.58 10.46
C LYS A 37 25.08 -7.53 10.83
N ALA A 38 25.46 -8.76 11.18
CA ALA A 38 24.61 -9.69 11.89
C ALA A 38 24.12 -9.05 13.20
N LYS A 39 22.98 -8.34 13.15
CA LYS A 39 22.27 -7.93 14.35
C LYS A 39 21.41 -9.11 14.79
N ARG A 40 21.76 -9.64 15.95
CA ARG A 40 21.02 -10.69 16.67
C ARG A 40 19.60 -10.17 16.91
N PHE A 41 18.60 -10.80 16.28
CA PHE A 41 17.19 -10.47 16.47
C PHE A 41 16.80 -10.77 17.93
N GLY A 42 16.68 -9.73 18.75
CA GLY A 42 16.16 -9.83 20.11
C GLY A 42 14.67 -9.57 20.12
N PHE A 43 13.87 -10.63 20.27
CA PHE A 43 12.41 -10.52 20.42
C PHE A 43 12.04 -10.37 21.91
N CYS A 44 11.41 -9.26 22.27
CA CYS A 44 10.99 -8.99 23.65
C CYS A 44 9.47 -9.19 23.80
N THR A 45 9.06 -10.15 24.63
CA THR A 45 7.65 -10.52 24.87
C THR A 45 7.08 -9.76 26.08
N ARG A 46 5.91 -9.13 25.92
CA ARG A 46 5.05 -8.80 27.06
C ARG A 46 3.57 -8.91 26.68
N ALA A 47 2.89 -9.91 27.24
CA ALA A 47 1.44 -10.11 27.10
C ALA A 47 0.73 -9.62 28.38
N LYS A 48 -0.41 -8.95 28.21
CA LYS A 48 -1.43 -8.82 29.26
C LYS A 48 -2.78 -9.16 28.63
N PHE A 49 -3.43 -10.18 29.18
CA PHE A 49 -4.78 -10.62 28.83
C PHE A 49 -5.66 -10.33 30.05
N SER A 50 -6.84 -9.75 29.85
CA SER A 50 -7.83 -9.56 30.90
C SER A 50 -9.14 -10.18 30.44
N GLU A 51 -9.57 -11.22 31.16
CA GLU A 51 -10.86 -11.90 31.07
C GLU A 51 -12.00 -10.99 31.54
N THR A 52 -13.19 -11.16 30.96
CA THR A 52 -14.43 -10.76 31.64
C THR A 52 -15.52 -11.78 31.33
N GLN A 53 -16.16 -12.24 32.41
CA GLN A 53 -17.02 -13.41 32.49
C GLN A 53 -18.43 -13.17 31.93
N ALA A 54 -19.04 -14.27 31.50
CA ALA A 54 -20.42 -14.40 31.06
C ALA A 54 -21.40 -14.46 32.25
N GLY A 55 -22.61 -13.93 32.04
CA GLY A 55 -23.76 -14.14 32.92
C GLY A 55 -24.99 -14.55 32.10
N GLU A 56 -25.51 -15.75 32.37
CA GLU A 56 -26.83 -16.23 31.92
C GLU A 56 -27.96 -15.60 32.74
N VAL A 57 -29.11 -15.33 32.12
CA VAL A 57 -30.42 -15.32 32.79
C VAL A 57 -31.50 -15.86 31.83
N LYS A 58 -32.26 -16.85 32.30
CA LYS A 58 -33.49 -17.43 31.71
C LYS A 58 -34.72 -16.57 32.03
N GLY A 59 -35.73 -16.57 31.17
CA GLY A 59 -37.08 -16.09 31.53
C GLY A 59 -38.10 -16.05 30.38
N SER A 60 -39.04 -16.99 30.42
CA SER A 60 -40.27 -17.04 29.61
C SER A 60 -41.25 -15.92 29.99
N TYR A 61 -42.13 -15.54 29.05
CA TYR A 61 -43.61 -15.40 29.16
C TYR A 61 -44.13 -14.39 28.12
N GLY A 62 -45.10 -14.85 27.32
CA GLY A 62 -45.77 -14.04 26.31
C GLY A 62 -46.76 -13.04 26.90
N ALA A 63 -46.83 -11.85 26.29
CA ALA A 63 -47.95 -10.93 26.44
C ALA A 63 -48.15 -10.16 25.13
N SER A 64 -49.34 -10.32 24.56
CA SER A 64 -49.83 -9.64 23.37
C SER A 64 -50.02 -8.15 23.64
N VAL A 65 -49.23 -7.30 22.99
CA VAL A 65 -49.40 -5.83 23.05
C VAL A 65 -49.76 -5.29 21.67
N LYS A 66 -50.90 -4.58 21.64
CA LYS A 66 -51.53 -3.94 20.49
C LYS A 66 -50.54 -3.03 19.73
N ARG A 67 -50.44 -3.19 18.41
CA ARG A 67 -49.72 -2.27 17.51
C ARG A 67 -50.36 -0.87 17.62
N LYS A 68 -49.70 0.04 18.32
CA LYS A 68 -49.84 1.48 18.08
C LYS A 68 -48.97 1.84 16.89
N GLU A 69 -49.56 2.46 15.89
CA GLU A 69 -48.83 3.07 14.77
C GLU A 69 -47.92 4.18 15.31
N VAL A 70 -46.65 3.85 15.51
CA VAL A 70 -45.61 4.84 15.75
C VAL A 70 -45.36 5.52 14.40
N LYS A 71 -45.83 6.77 14.27
CA LYS A 71 -45.40 7.66 13.19
C LYS A 71 -43.87 7.67 13.20
N LYS A 72 -43.25 7.13 12.14
CA LYS A 72 -41.80 7.19 11.94
C LYS A 72 -41.42 8.67 11.86
N VAL A 73 -40.88 9.19 12.95
CA VAL A 73 -40.06 10.41 12.95
C VAL A 73 -39.00 10.21 11.88
N GLY A 74 -38.94 11.14 10.93
CA GLY A 74 -37.99 11.11 9.83
C GLY A 74 -36.59 10.82 10.36
N LYS A 75 -35.90 9.88 9.73
CA LYS A 75 -34.49 9.63 10.05
C LYS A 75 -33.76 10.95 9.77
N ASN A 76 -33.23 11.57 10.82
CA ASN A 76 -32.26 12.66 10.65
C ASN A 76 -31.08 12.08 9.89
N GLU A 77 -30.99 12.40 8.61
CA GLU A 77 -29.84 12.05 7.79
C GLU A 77 -28.62 12.72 8.40
N HIS A 78 -27.64 11.90 8.80
CA HIS A 78 -26.37 12.41 9.30
C HIS A 78 -25.59 13.03 8.12
N HIS A 79 -25.77 14.33 7.89
CA HIS A 79 -25.09 15.11 6.85
C HIS A 79 -23.55 15.22 7.01
N LEU A 80 -22.93 14.43 7.89
CA LEU A 80 -21.47 14.39 8.13
C LEU A 80 -20.67 13.88 6.93
N TRP A 81 -21.33 13.30 5.93
CA TRP A 81 -20.71 12.76 4.71
C TRP A 81 -21.15 13.56 3.49
N LYS A 82 -21.07 14.89 3.56
CA LYS A 82 -21.02 15.67 2.33
C LYS A 82 -19.73 15.30 1.63
N LYS A 83 -19.82 14.39 0.65
CA LYS A 83 -18.80 14.31 -0.39
C LYS A 83 -18.71 15.71 -0.96
N ASN A 84 -17.50 16.29 -1.00
CA ASN A 84 -17.29 17.42 -1.88
C ASN A 84 -17.60 16.91 -3.27
N ASP A 85 -18.82 17.20 -3.74
CA ASP A 85 -19.25 16.95 -5.09
C ASP A 85 -18.37 17.82 -5.97
N SER A 86 -17.24 17.23 -6.34
CA SER A 86 -16.39 17.67 -7.42
C SER A 86 -17.15 17.36 -8.71
N ALA A 87 -18.32 17.99 -8.85
CA ALA A 87 -19.23 17.91 -9.97
C ALA A 87 -18.40 18.23 -11.22
N GLY A 88 -18.17 17.21 -12.05
CA GLY A 88 -17.33 17.30 -13.24
C GLY A 88 -15.95 16.63 -13.14
N SER A 89 -15.36 16.40 -11.96
CA SER A 89 -14.05 15.73 -11.85
C SER A 89 -14.04 14.30 -12.39
N GLY A 90 -15.18 13.58 -12.26
CA GLY A 90 -15.36 12.26 -12.87
C GLY A 90 -15.37 12.33 -14.39
N GLN A 91 -16.07 13.32 -14.96
CA GLN A 91 -16.08 13.54 -16.41
C GLN A 91 -14.71 13.97 -16.93
N LYS A 92 -14.02 14.87 -16.22
CA LYS A 92 -12.63 15.27 -16.52
C LYS A 92 -11.70 14.06 -16.52
N ALA A 93 -11.82 13.18 -15.53
CA ALA A 93 -11.06 11.94 -15.47
C ALA A 93 -11.35 11.01 -16.67
N LEU A 94 -12.62 10.87 -17.06
CA LEU A 94 -13.00 10.06 -18.23
C LEU A 94 -12.48 10.65 -19.54
N ASN A 95 -12.56 11.97 -19.71
CA ASN A 95 -12.03 12.68 -20.88
C ASN A 95 -10.50 12.51 -20.97
N LEU A 96 -9.80 12.62 -19.83
CA LEU A 96 -8.37 12.37 -19.73
C LEU A 96 -8.02 10.93 -20.15
N VAL A 97 -8.70 9.93 -19.59
CA VAL A 97 -8.46 8.51 -19.95
C VAL A 97 -8.73 8.25 -21.43
N ARG A 98 -9.79 8.87 -21.99
CA ARG A 98 -10.10 8.76 -23.43
C ARG A 98 -8.98 9.36 -24.29
N MET A 99 -8.49 10.56 -23.93
CA MET A 99 -7.37 11.21 -24.61
C MET A 99 -6.12 10.32 -24.56
N LEU A 100 -5.76 9.78 -23.39
CA LEU A 100 -4.58 8.92 -23.23
C LEU A 100 -4.67 7.60 -24.00
N SER A 101 -5.88 7.07 -24.18
CA SER A 101 -6.09 5.82 -24.92
C SER A 101 -5.78 5.94 -26.41
N GLY A 102 -5.85 7.16 -26.98
CA GLY A 102 -5.57 7.42 -28.40
C GLY A 102 -4.13 7.81 -28.73
N LEU A 103 -3.23 7.87 -27.73
CA LEU A 103 -1.85 8.30 -27.92
C LEU A 103 -0.91 7.09 -28.11
N PRO A 104 0.28 7.27 -28.72
CA PRO A 104 1.33 6.27 -28.63
C PRO A 104 1.85 6.13 -27.17
N ASN A 105 2.64 5.09 -26.90
CA ASN A 105 3.26 4.88 -25.59
C ASN A 105 4.53 5.71 -25.37
N GLU A 106 4.89 6.58 -26.31
CA GLU A 106 6.02 7.48 -26.19
C GLU A 106 5.83 8.51 -25.07
N LYS A 107 6.85 8.67 -24.23
CA LYS A 107 6.83 9.60 -23.09
C LYS A 107 6.46 11.01 -23.52
N GLU A 108 7.06 11.52 -24.60
CA GLU A 108 6.88 12.90 -25.07
C GLU A 108 5.44 13.16 -25.54
N ALA A 109 4.84 12.22 -26.28
CA ALA A 109 3.46 12.33 -26.73
C ALA A 109 2.49 12.39 -25.54
N VAL A 110 2.69 11.51 -24.55
CA VAL A 110 1.84 11.41 -23.36
C VAL A 110 2.00 12.63 -22.47
N TYR A 111 3.24 13.01 -22.17
CA TYR A 111 3.52 14.15 -21.30
C TYR A 111 3.11 15.46 -21.97
N GLY A 112 3.30 15.59 -23.29
CA GLY A 112 2.81 16.71 -24.08
C GLY A 112 1.30 16.84 -24.03
N ALA A 113 0.57 15.74 -24.19
CA ALA A 113 -0.90 15.75 -24.09
C ALA A 113 -1.39 16.04 -22.66
N LEU A 114 -0.74 15.50 -21.64
CA LEU A 114 -1.03 15.78 -20.23
C LEU A 114 -0.77 17.26 -19.87
N ASN A 115 0.33 17.82 -20.36
CA ASN A 115 0.64 19.24 -20.17
C ASN A 115 -0.40 20.13 -20.85
N LYS A 116 -0.81 19.80 -22.09
CA LYS A 116 -1.90 20.50 -22.80
C LYS A 116 -3.22 20.39 -22.05
N TRP A 117 -3.51 19.23 -21.45
CA TRP A 117 -4.72 19.02 -20.66
C TRP A 117 -4.77 19.92 -19.41
N VAL A 118 -3.63 20.09 -18.71
CA VAL A 118 -3.55 21.00 -17.55
C VAL A 118 -3.49 22.47 -17.95
N ALA A 119 -2.97 22.81 -19.13
CA ALA A 119 -2.78 24.20 -19.55
C ALA A 119 -4.08 25.04 -19.56
N TRP A 120 -5.24 24.40 -19.70
CA TRP A 120 -6.56 25.06 -19.71
C TRP A 120 -7.24 25.07 -18.33
N GLU A 121 -6.59 24.55 -17.29
CA GLU A 121 -7.14 24.46 -15.94
C GLU A 121 -6.52 25.54 -15.04
N THR A 122 -7.37 26.32 -14.36
CA THR A 122 -6.95 27.39 -13.45
C THR A 122 -6.20 26.85 -12.23
N GLU A 123 -6.56 25.66 -11.77
CA GLU A 123 -5.90 24.94 -10.69
C GLU A 123 -5.50 23.55 -11.16
N PHE A 124 -4.39 23.01 -10.63
CA PHE A 124 -3.95 21.67 -11.00
C PHE A 124 -5.04 20.64 -10.66
N PRO A 125 -5.58 19.89 -11.65
CA PRO A 125 -6.75 19.04 -11.46
C PRO A 125 -6.41 17.70 -10.77
N ILE A 126 -5.85 17.76 -9.55
CA ILE A 126 -5.32 16.60 -8.80
C ILE A 126 -6.37 15.52 -8.54
N VAL A 127 -7.61 15.92 -8.23
CA VAL A 127 -8.73 14.99 -7.97
C VAL A 127 -9.14 14.26 -9.24
N ALA A 128 -9.16 14.95 -10.38
CA ALA A 128 -9.48 14.33 -11.67
C ALA A 128 -8.36 13.38 -12.11
N ALA A 129 -7.09 13.77 -11.95
CA ALA A 129 -5.94 12.92 -12.24
C ALA A 129 -5.92 11.66 -11.34
N ALA A 130 -6.18 11.80 -10.04
CA ALA A 130 -6.32 10.67 -9.12
C ALA A 130 -7.47 9.73 -9.51
N LYS A 131 -8.63 10.27 -9.90
CA LYS A 131 -9.74 9.46 -10.43
C LYS A 131 -9.37 8.75 -11.74
N ALA A 132 -8.63 9.41 -12.62
CA ALA A 132 -8.14 8.80 -13.86
C ALA A 132 -7.19 7.62 -13.58
N LEU A 133 -6.25 7.76 -12.64
CA LEU A 133 -5.40 6.65 -12.18
C LEU A 133 -6.23 5.45 -11.69
N GLN A 134 -7.30 5.70 -10.92
CA GLN A 134 -8.19 4.63 -10.46
C GLN A 134 -8.92 3.92 -11.62
N ILE A 135 -9.33 4.66 -12.65
CA ILE A 135 -9.98 4.10 -13.84
C ILE A 135 -8.98 3.27 -14.64
N LEU A 136 -7.78 3.79 -14.90
CA LEU A 136 -6.72 3.08 -15.62
C LEU A 136 -6.31 1.80 -14.90
N ARG A 137 -6.20 1.85 -13.57
CA ARG A 137 -5.93 0.68 -12.72
C ARG A 137 -7.01 -0.39 -12.85
N LYS A 138 -8.29 -0.01 -12.85
CA LYS A 138 -9.41 -0.96 -13.05
C LYS A 138 -9.41 -1.60 -14.44
N ARG A 139 -8.84 -0.91 -15.43
CA ARG A 139 -8.66 -1.39 -16.81
C ARG A 139 -7.34 -2.15 -17.01
N SER A 140 -6.56 -2.34 -15.95
CA SER A 140 -5.23 -2.98 -16.00
C SER A 140 -4.26 -2.32 -17.00
N GLN A 141 -4.42 -1.01 -17.26
CA GLN A 141 -3.50 -0.27 -18.14
C GLN A 141 -2.28 0.22 -17.34
N TRP A 142 -1.47 -0.72 -16.85
CA TRP A 142 -0.37 -0.47 -15.92
C TRP A 142 0.66 0.51 -16.48
N HIS A 143 1.05 0.34 -17.74
CA HIS A 143 1.95 1.27 -18.42
C HIS A 143 1.45 2.73 -18.40
N ARG A 144 0.14 2.95 -18.63
CA ARG A 144 -0.47 4.29 -18.55
C ARG A 144 -0.57 4.80 -17.13
N VAL A 145 -0.84 3.92 -16.16
CA VAL A 145 -0.81 4.27 -14.73
C VAL A 145 0.59 4.80 -14.36
N ILE A 146 1.66 4.13 -14.79
CA ILE A 146 3.04 4.56 -14.54
C ILE A 146 3.29 5.93 -15.16
N GLN A 147 2.94 6.13 -16.43
CA GLN A 147 3.15 7.40 -17.13
C GLN A 147 2.43 8.57 -16.45
N VAL A 148 1.15 8.41 -16.14
CA VAL A 148 0.35 9.48 -15.50
C VAL A 148 0.85 9.76 -14.09
N ALA A 149 1.15 8.73 -13.29
CA ALA A 149 1.64 8.90 -11.93
C ALA A 149 3.03 9.57 -11.90
N LYS A 150 3.98 9.13 -12.76
CA LYS A 150 5.29 9.78 -12.88
C LYS A 150 5.16 11.23 -13.36
N TRP A 151 4.26 11.51 -14.30
CA TRP A 151 3.97 12.87 -14.72
C TRP A 151 3.44 13.73 -13.56
N MET A 152 2.47 13.24 -12.78
CA MET A 152 1.96 13.94 -11.60
C MET A 152 3.10 14.30 -10.63
N LEU A 153 3.94 13.32 -10.30
CA LEU A 153 5.09 13.52 -9.41
C LEU A 153 6.11 14.52 -9.99
N SER A 154 6.35 14.51 -11.31
CA SER A 154 7.25 15.48 -11.96
C SER A 154 6.78 16.93 -11.86
N LYS A 155 5.47 17.15 -11.65
CA LYS A 155 4.89 18.48 -11.39
C LYS A 155 4.94 18.87 -9.91
N GLY A 156 5.51 18.02 -9.05
CA GLY A 156 5.47 18.18 -7.60
C GLY A 156 4.07 17.96 -7.02
N GLN A 157 3.14 17.39 -7.78
CA GLN A 157 1.76 17.18 -7.39
C GLN A 157 1.48 15.70 -7.11
N GLY A 158 0.56 15.43 -6.18
CA GLY A 158 0.17 14.04 -5.90
C GLY A 158 1.22 13.19 -5.19
N ALA A 159 2.28 13.78 -4.63
CA ALA A 159 3.26 13.12 -3.76
C ALA A 159 2.62 12.65 -2.44
N THR A 160 1.77 11.64 -2.54
CA THR A 160 0.90 11.10 -1.49
C THR A 160 1.12 9.61 -1.40
N MET A 161 0.94 9.05 -0.20
CA MET A 161 1.08 7.60 0.03
C MET A 161 0.22 6.76 -0.92
N GLY A 162 -0.97 7.25 -1.31
CA GLY A 162 -1.84 6.57 -2.27
C GLY A 162 -1.32 6.55 -3.71
N THR A 163 -0.59 7.60 -4.11
CA THR A 163 0.04 7.66 -5.44
C THR A 163 1.28 6.76 -5.48
N TYR A 164 2.10 6.77 -4.43
CA TYR A 164 3.20 5.81 -4.28
C TYR A 164 2.71 4.36 -4.27
N ASP A 165 1.65 4.05 -3.52
CA ASP A 165 1.04 2.72 -3.52
C ASP A 165 0.57 2.34 -4.93
N THR A 166 -0.10 3.25 -5.64
CA THR A 166 -0.57 2.97 -7.00
C THR A 166 0.59 2.71 -7.95
N LEU A 167 1.68 3.47 -7.83
CA LEU A 167 2.87 3.35 -8.68
C LEU A 167 3.65 2.06 -8.40
N LEU A 168 3.82 1.68 -7.13
CA LEU A 168 4.41 0.39 -6.75
C LEU A 168 3.58 -0.79 -7.26
N LEU A 169 2.24 -0.71 -7.24
CA LEU A 169 1.40 -1.75 -7.86
C LEU A 169 1.68 -1.84 -9.35
N ALA A 170 1.76 -0.69 -10.01
CA ALA A 170 1.86 -0.66 -11.45
C ALA A 170 3.22 -1.20 -11.90
N PHE A 171 4.30 -0.96 -11.14
CA PHE A 171 5.60 -1.57 -11.42
C PHE A 171 5.62 -3.08 -11.21
N ASP A 172 4.99 -3.59 -10.16
CA ASP A 172 4.82 -5.03 -9.92
C ASP A 172 4.12 -5.70 -11.12
N MET A 173 3.02 -5.10 -11.58
CA MET A 173 2.24 -5.63 -12.71
C MET A 173 2.85 -5.38 -14.10
N ASP A 174 3.79 -4.44 -14.23
CA ASP A 174 4.54 -4.13 -15.47
C ASP A 174 5.93 -4.80 -15.47
N GLU A 175 6.19 -5.69 -14.51
CA GLU A 175 7.44 -6.46 -14.34
C GLU A 175 8.72 -5.61 -14.19
N ARG A 176 8.62 -4.47 -13.49
CA ARG A 176 9.71 -3.50 -13.32
C ARG A 176 10.16 -3.37 -11.87
N ALA A 177 10.70 -4.46 -11.32
CA ALA A 177 11.11 -4.53 -9.91
C ALA A 177 12.20 -3.50 -9.55
N ASP A 178 13.17 -3.24 -10.43
CA ASP A 178 14.29 -2.31 -10.18
C ASP A 178 13.81 -0.85 -9.99
N GLU A 179 12.80 -0.46 -10.77
CA GLU A 179 12.21 0.88 -10.64
C GLU A 179 11.33 0.99 -9.39
N ALA A 180 10.66 -0.11 -9.01
CA ALA A 180 9.92 -0.17 -7.76
C ALA A 180 10.87 -0.04 -6.55
N GLU A 181 12.03 -0.69 -6.59
CA GLU A 181 13.07 -0.59 -5.58
C GLU A 181 13.64 0.82 -5.48
N SER A 182 13.94 1.44 -6.63
CA SER A 182 14.39 2.85 -6.68
C SER A 182 13.36 3.79 -6.05
N LEU A 183 12.06 3.58 -6.36
CA LEU A 183 10.96 4.34 -5.76
C LEU A 183 10.84 4.08 -4.25
N TRP A 184 10.97 2.82 -3.82
CA TRP A 184 10.93 2.43 -2.41
C TRP A 184 12.04 3.08 -1.59
N ASN A 185 13.27 3.04 -2.11
CA ASN A 185 14.41 3.71 -1.48
C ASN A 185 14.16 5.21 -1.35
N MET A 186 13.64 5.87 -2.39
CA MET A 186 13.25 7.28 -2.27
C MET A 186 12.23 7.52 -1.15
N ILE A 187 11.20 6.67 -1.04
CA ILE A 187 10.17 6.80 0.02
C ILE A 187 10.79 6.63 1.40
N LEU A 188 11.68 5.65 1.60
CA LEU A 188 12.36 5.43 2.88
C LEU A 188 13.17 6.66 3.34
N HIS A 189 13.93 7.26 2.42
CA HIS A 189 14.77 8.42 2.71
C HIS A 189 13.95 9.70 2.89
N THR A 190 12.84 9.86 2.17
CA THR A 190 12.01 11.07 2.22
C THR A 190 11.04 11.06 3.40
N HIS A 191 10.50 9.89 3.74
CA HIS A 191 9.39 9.71 4.70
C HIS A 191 9.80 8.89 5.92
N THR A 192 11.00 9.12 6.45
CA THR A 192 11.64 8.32 7.51
C THR A 192 10.82 8.19 8.80
N ARG A 193 9.94 9.15 9.11
CA ARG A 193 9.17 9.15 10.37
C ARG A 193 7.86 8.35 10.35
N SER A 194 7.29 8.06 9.18
CA SER A 194 5.96 7.46 9.10
C SER A 194 5.68 6.90 7.70
N ILE A 195 5.96 5.60 7.53
CA ILE A 195 5.55 4.86 6.34
C ILE A 195 4.35 3.99 6.73
N PRO A 196 3.22 4.10 6.01
CA PRO A 196 2.04 3.29 6.31
C PRO A 196 2.31 1.79 6.09
N ARG A 197 1.77 0.96 6.99
CA ARG A 197 1.83 -0.53 6.92
C ARG A 197 1.55 -1.08 5.52
N ARG A 198 0.60 -0.47 4.80
CA ARG A 198 0.19 -0.90 3.46
C ARG A 198 1.31 -0.82 2.42
N LEU A 199 2.21 0.17 2.51
CA LEU A 199 3.33 0.28 1.58
C LEU A 199 4.37 -0.82 1.82
N PHE A 200 4.67 -1.15 3.08
CA PHE A 200 5.50 -2.32 3.40
C PHE A 200 4.88 -3.61 2.87
N ALA A 201 3.59 -3.83 3.14
CA ALA A 201 2.87 -4.99 2.63
C ALA A 201 2.92 -5.07 1.09
N ARG A 202 2.86 -3.92 0.40
CA ARG A 202 3.01 -3.86 -1.06
C ARG A 202 4.41 -4.28 -1.50
N MET A 203 5.47 -3.76 -0.89
CA MET A 203 6.84 -4.11 -1.27
C MET A 203 7.12 -5.60 -1.03
N ILE A 204 6.66 -6.14 0.10
CA ILE A 204 6.76 -7.57 0.38
C ILE A 204 6.01 -8.41 -0.66
N ALA A 205 4.80 -7.98 -1.06
CA ALA A 205 4.05 -8.67 -2.10
C ALA A 205 4.78 -8.65 -3.46
N LEU A 206 5.33 -7.49 -3.84
CA LEU A 206 6.09 -7.29 -5.07
C LEU A 206 7.34 -8.18 -5.10
N TYR A 207 8.18 -8.12 -4.07
CA TYR A 207 9.40 -8.95 -4.02
C TYR A 207 9.08 -10.44 -3.95
N ALA A 208 8.02 -10.83 -3.25
CA ALA A 208 7.56 -12.23 -3.23
C ALA A 208 7.00 -12.71 -4.58
N HIS A 209 6.51 -11.80 -5.44
CA HIS A 209 6.01 -12.12 -6.77
C HIS A 209 7.16 -12.31 -7.78
N HIS A 210 8.26 -11.57 -7.59
CA HIS A 210 9.47 -11.65 -8.43
C HIS A 210 10.53 -12.62 -7.88
N ASP A 211 10.18 -13.52 -6.97
CA ASP A 211 11.10 -14.49 -6.34
C ASP A 211 12.37 -13.84 -5.75
N LEU A 212 12.20 -12.70 -5.06
CA LEU A 212 13.27 -11.96 -4.37
C LEU A 212 13.14 -12.14 -2.84
N GLN A 213 13.28 -13.37 -2.36
CA GLN A 213 13.04 -13.76 -0.95
C GLN A 213 13.95 -13.03 0.04
N HIS A 214 15.20 -12.76 -0.35
CA HIS A 214 16.14 -11.99 0.48
C HIS A 214 15.61 -10.58 0.74
N LYS A 215 15.10 -9.89 -0.29
CA LYS A 215 14.51 -8.55 -0.14
C LYS A 215 13.20 -8.57 0.64
N VAL A 216 12.41 -9.64 0.54
CA VAL A 216 11.22 -9.82 1.41
C VAL A 216 11.62 -9.78 2.88
N ILE A 217 12.71 -10.47 3.25
CA ILE A 217 13.19 -10.51 4.63
C ILE A 217 13.79 -9.18 5.06
N GLU A 218 14.50 -8.47 4.18
CA GLU A 218 15.02 -7.13 4.46
C GLU A 218 13.89 -6.14 4.78
N VAL A 219 12.87 -6.05 3.92
CA VAL A 219 11.72 -5.18 4.16
C VAL A 219 10.97 -5.57 5.44
N PHE A 220 10.90 -6.86 5.75
CA PHE A 220 10.31 -7.32 7.01
C PHE A 220 11.14 -6.93 8.24
N ALA A 221 12.47 -6.95 8.14
CA ALA A 221 13.34 -6.47 9.21
C ALA A 221 13.11 -4.97 9.48
N ASP A 222 12.96 -4.17 8.42
CA ASP A 222 12.62 -2.74 8.54
C ASP A 222 11.27 -2.54 9.25
N MET A 223 10.26 -3.37 8.93
CA MET A 223 8.97 -3.33 9.63
C MET A 223 9.12 -3.57 11.14
N GLU A 224 9.92 -4.55 11.53
CA GLU A 224 10.15 -4.88 12.95
C GLU A 224 10.98 -3.82 13.69
N GLU A 225 11.94 -3.20 13.01
CA GLU A 225 12.71 -2.08 13.53
C GLU A 225 11.80 -0.87 13.80
N LEU A 226 10.91 -0.57 12.84
CA LEU A 226 9.93 0.51 12.92
C LEU A 226 8.68 0.15 13.74
N LYS A 227 8.62 -1.04 14.35
CA LYS A 227 7.49 -1.54 15.16
C LYS A 227 6.15 -1.55 14.41
N VAL A 228 6.20 -1.71 13.09
CA VAL A 228 5.03 -1.86 12.23
C VAL A 228 4.63 -3.32 12.20
N ARG A 229 3.51 -3.66 12.84
CA ARG A 229 3.01 -5.04 12.83
C ARG A 229 2.55 -5.44 11.42
N PRO A 230 3.05 -6.55 10.84
CA PRO A 230 2.57 -7.07 9.56
C PRO A 230 1.12 -7.52 9.65
N ASP A 231 0.41 -7.49 8.52
CA ASP A 231 -0.86 -8.20 8.41
C ASP A 231 -0.63 -9.70 8.15
N GLU A 232 -1.70 -10.49 8.20
CA GLU A 232 -1.58 -11.94 8.08
C GLU A 232 -1.05 -12.39 6.72
N ASP A 233 -1.36 -11.65 5.65
CA ASP A 233 -0.88 -12.00 4.30
C ASP A 233 0.61 -11.72 4.18
N THR A 234 1.05 -10.56 4.66
CA THR A 234 2.45 -10.19 4.76
C THR A 234 3.22 -11.22 5.58
N ALA A 235 2.70 -11.62 6.75
CA ALA A 235 3.32 -12.63 7.59
C ALA A 235 3.47 -13.98 6.88
N ARG A 236 2.46 -14.42 6.11
CA ARG A 236 2.54 -15.66 5.31
C ARG A 236 3.59 -15.57 4.21
N ARG A 237 3.70 -14.43 3.53
CA ARG A 237 4.72 -14.20 2.48
C ARG A 237 6.13 -14.23 3.06
N VAL A 238 6.34 -13.59 4.21
CA VAL A 238 7.61 -13.62 4.94
C VAL A 238 7.96 -15.04 5.40
N ALA A 239 6.98 -15.77 5.95
CA ALA A 239 7.17 -17.16 6.35
C ALA A 239 7.56 -18.05 5.13
N ARG A 240 6.92 -17.84 3.97
CA ARG A 240 7.31 -18.52 2.72
C ARG A 240 8.74 -18.16 2.30
N ALA A 241 9.13 -16.90 2.37
CA ALA A 241 10.49 -16.47 2.05
C ALA A 241 11.54 -17.14 2.95
N PHE A 242 11.29 -17.26 4.25
CA PHE A 242 12.18 -17.99 5.16
C PHE A 242 12.32 -19.47 4.81
N ARG A 243 11.21 -20.13 4.47
CA ARG A 243 11.20 -21.53 4.02
C ARG A 243 12.04 -21.74 2.77
N GLU A 244 11.88 -20.88 1.78
CA GLU A 244 12.61 -20.96 0.50
C GLU A 244 14.11 -20.72 0.67
N LEU A 245 14.52 -20.06 1.75
CA LEU A 245 15.92 -19.92 2.15
C LEU A 245 16.41 -21.00 3.14
N GLY A 246 15.61 -22.04 3.39
CA GLY A 246 15.95 -23.15 4.31
C GLY A 246 15.94 -22.77 5.80
N GLN A 247 15.29 -21.67 6.18
CA GLN A 247 15.23 -21.17 7.55
C GLN A 247 13.91 -21.52 8.23
N GLU A 248 13.63 -22.82 8.38
CA GLU A 248 12.34 -23.34 8.89
C GLU A 248 12.02 -22.90 10.32
N GLU A 249 13.01 -22.86 11.21
CA GLU A 249 12.83 -22.37 12.58
C GLU A 249 12.28 -20.94 12.62
N LYS A 250 12.79 -20.07 11.73
CA LYS A 250 12.32 -18.68 11.64
C LYS A 250 10.94 -18.61 11.03
N GLN A 251 10.64 -19.44 10.03
CA GLN A 251 9.29 -19.55 9.47
C GLN A 251 8.28 -19.85 10.59
N GLU A 252 8.53 -20.87 11.41
CA GLU A 252 7.62 -21.26 12.49
C GLU A 252 7.41 -20.11 13.50
N LEU A 253 8.49 -19.42 13.88
CA LEU A 253 8.41 -18.25 14.76
C LEU A 253 7.53 -17.14 14.18
N ILE A 254 7.63 -16.86 12.88
CA ILE A 254 6.78 -15.86 12.21
C ILE A 254 5.31 -16.29 12.23
N LEU A 255 5.04 -17.54 11.88
CA LEU A 255 3.68 -18.07 11.87
C LEU A 255 3.06 -18.00 13.27
N ARG A 256 3.78 -18.47 14.29
CA ARG A 256 3.32 -18.46 15.68
C ARG A 256 3.10 -17.05 16.22
N ARG A 257 3.94 -16.08 15.86
CA ARG A 257 3.88 -14.71 16.39
C ARG A 257 2.78 -13.87 15.74
N TYR A 258 2.61 -13.97 14.43
CA TYR A 258 1.75 -13.04 13.69
C TYR A 258 0.44 -13.65 13.20
N LEU A 259 0.37 -14.97 13.02
CA LEU A 259 -0.89 -15.62 12.71
C LEU A 259 -1.62 -15.96 14.00
N SER A 260 -2.89 -15.55 14.08
CA SER A 260 -3.76 -16.01 15.14
C SER A 260 -4.12 -17.47 14.92
N GLU A 261 -4.11 -18.25 16.01
CA GLU A 261 -4.60 -19.63 16.04
C GLU A 261 -6.05 -19.74 15.55
N TYR A 262 -6.81 -18.64 15.60
CA TYR A 262 -8.18 -18.57 15.13
C TYR A 262 -8.32 -17.58 13.99
N LYS A 263 -9.18 -17.91 13.03
CA LYS A 263 -9.63 -17.01 11.97
C LYS A 263 -11.14 -16.83 12.09
N TYR A 264 -11.59 -15.61 11.87
CA TYR A 264 -13.02 -15.34 11.72
C TYR A 264 -13.41 -15.54 10.25
N ILE A 265 -14.41 -16.36 10.02
CA ILE A 265 -15.05 -16.50 8.72
C ILE A 265 -16.49 -15.98 8.82
N TYR A 266 -16.99 -15.44 7.72
CA TYR A 266 -18.38 -15.07 7.61
C TYR A 266 -19.09 -16.20 6.89
N PHE A 267 -20.01 -16.86 7.59
CA PHE A 267 -20.83 -17.93 7.05
C PHE A 267 -22.29 -17.58 7.30
N ASN A 268 -23.10 -17.54 6.23
CA ASN A 268 -24.51 -17.17 6.29
C ASN A 268 -24.81 -15.84 7.02
N GLY A 269 -23.93 -14.84 6.89
CA GLY A 269 -24.07 -13.55 7.56
C GLY A 269 -23.62 -13.53 9.02
N GLU A 270 -23.29 -14.68 9.60
CA GLU A 270 -22.74 -14.80 10.95
C GLU A 270 -21.22 -14.84 10.95
N ARG A 271 -20.60 -14.23 11.96
CA ARG A 271 -19.15 -14.26 12.16
C ARG A 271 -18.80 -15.46 13.04
N VAL A 272 -18.26 -16.52 12.43
CA VAL A 272 -17.85 -17.75 13.11
C VAL A 272 -16.35 -17.73 13.35
N ARG A 273 -15.91 -18.07 14.57
CA ARG A 273 -14.49 -18.25 14.92
C ARG A 273 -14.10 -19.70 14.66
N VAL A 274 -13.13 -19.90 13.76
CA VAL A 274 -12.63 -21.23 13.39
C VAL A 274 -11.16 -21.35 13.77
N LYS A 275 -10.79 -22.47 14.41
CA LYS A 275 -9.39 -22.80 14.71
C LYS A 275 -8.66 -23.09 13.39
N ARG A 276 -7.47 -22.53 13.20
CA ARG A 276 -6.58 -22.93 12.12
C ARG A 276 -6.01 -24.30 12.49
N TYR A 277 -6.10 -25.27 11.59
CA TYR A 277 -5.35 -26.51 11.75
C TYR A 277 -3.86 -26.16 11.72
N SER A 278 -3.17 -26.32 12.86
CA SER A 278 -1.71 -26.47 12.86
C SER A 278 -1.43 -27.88 12.35
N SER A 279 -0.62 -28.01 11.31
CA SER A 279 -0.07 -29.31 10.87
C SER A 279 0.96 -29.80 11.89
N GLU A 280 0.53 -29.97 13.13
CA GLU A 280 1.23 -30.62 14.24
C GLU A 280 0.52 -31.92 14.66
N GLU A 281 -0.40 -32.42 13.83
CA GLU A 281 -1.02 -33.74 13.97
C GLU A 281 -0.70 -34.61 12.74
N GLU A 282 0.58 -34.90 12.52
CA GLU A 282 0.99 -36.15 11.88
C GLU A 282 1.97 -36.82 12.86
N GLY A 283 1.54 -37.94 13.44
CA GLY A 283 2.22 -38.65 14.52
C GLY A 283 3.26 -39.67 14.07
#